data_AF-A0A6A1Z7B5-F1
#
_entry.id   AF-A0A6A1Z7B5-F1
#
_cell.length_a   1.000
_cell.length_b   1.000
_cell.length_c   1.000
_cell.angle_alpha   90.00
_cell.angle_beta   90.00
_cell.angle_gamma   90.00
#
_symmetry.space_group_name_H-M   'P 1'
#
loop_
_entity.id
_entity.type
_entity.pdbx_description
1 polymer ?
#
loop_
_entity_poly.entity_id
_entity_poly.type
_entity_poly.pdbx_seq_one_letter_code
_entity_poly.pdbx_strand_id
1 'polypeptide(L)'
;MKQMMTVDQLIQHMNKKGIKFELCTEEEAKVFLKETMYYFKVAAYRQLYPKILEGNRKGQYQKLDFAYLKELYNIDASIRNMIRDMCLDIETQIKVKLINSTTQNENEDGYSLVKNYLTSEDKNFHTLKNIQQHKSGEYCRNLIKKYYPFFPIWVLVELISFGTLLHICQYYEDSYKEEIIPKNKFIADCKINLNTL
;
A
#
# COMPACT_ATOMS: atom_id res chain seq x y z
N MET A 1 23.15 0.88 21.94
CA MET A 1 22.51 1.24 20.66
C MET A 1 23.45 0.83 19.52
N LYS A 2 22.92 0.35 18.39
CA LYS A 2 23.74 -0.02 17.23
C LYS A 2 23.98 1.23 16.37
N GLN A 3 25.24 1.54 16.06
CA GLN A 3 25.57 2.73 15.26
C GLN A 3 25.07 2.59 13.81
N MET A 4 24.67 3.73 13.22
CA MET A 4 24.33 3.83 11.81
C MET A 4 25.59 3.57 10.98
N MET A 5 25.50 2.63 10.04
CA MET A 5 26.61 2.30 9.16
C MET A 5 26.56 3.15 7.89
N THR A 6 27.73 3.64 7.43
CA THR A 6 27.88 4.22 6.09
C THR A 6 27.75 3.14 5.02
N VAL A 7 27.57 3.53 3.75
CA VAL A 7 27.47 2.57 2.64
C VAL A 7 28.74 1.72 2.54
N ASP A 8 29.93 2.29 2.69
CA ASP A 8 31.18 1.52 2.70
C ASP A 8 31.25 0.52 3.87
N GLN A 9 30.77 0.92 5.05
CA GLN A 9 30.67 0.01 6.21
C GLN A 9 29.66 -1.10 5.95
N LEU A 10 28.57 -0.85 5.20
CA LEU A 10 27.61 -1.86 4.79
C LEU A 10 28.23 -2.88 3.82
N ILE A 11 29.00 -2.43 2.83
CA ILE A 11 29.75 -3.31 1.92
C ILE A 11 30.71 -4.21 2.70
N GLN A 12 31.51 -3.63 3.59
CA GLN A 12 32.41 -4.41 4.46
C GLN A 12 31.65 -5.39 5.36
N HIS A 13 30.49 -4.99 5.89
CA HIS A 13 29.64 -5.87 6.70
C HIS A 13 29.09 -7.04 5.89
N MET A 14 28.74 -6.83 4.62
CA MET A 14 28.29 -7.87 3.70
C MET A 14 29.42 -8.84 3.35
N ASN A 15 30.61 -8.33 3.05
CA ASN A 15 31.81 -9.14 2.83
C ASN A 15 32.13 -10.03 4.04
N LYS A 16 32.09 -9.48 5.27
CA LYS A 16 32.30 -10.24 6.51
C LYS A 16 31.26 -11.36 6.71
N LYS A 17 30.07 -11.21 6.11
CA LYS A 17 29.00 -12.22 6.13
C LYS A 17 29.09 -13.23 4.98
N GLY A 18 30.12 -13.16 4.15
CA GLY A 18 30.30 -14.06 3.00
C GLY A 18 29.43 -13.73 1.81
N ILE A 19 28.87 -12.52 1.73
CA ILE A 19 28.19 -12.03 0.52
C ILE A 19 29.28 -11.62 -0.47
N LYS A 20 29.16 -12.11 -1.69
CA LYS A 20 30.08 -11.86 -2.81
C LYS A 20 29.64 -10.65 -3.63
N PHE A 21 30.61 -10.07 -4.33
CA PHE A 21 30.45 -8.96 -5.27
C PHE A 21 31.11 -9.33 -6.61
N GLU A 22 30.87 -10.57 -7.04
CA GLU A 22 31.45 -11.16 -8.25
C GLU A 22 30.61 -10.81 -9.49
N LEU A 23 29.28 -10.77 -9.35
CA LEU A 23 28.35 -10.41 -10.43
C LEU A 23 27.89 -8.95 -10.38
N CYS A 24 27.97 -8.32 -9.21
CA CYS A 24 27.76 -6.89 -9.02
C CYS A 24 28.91 -6.37 -8.18
N THR A 25 29.67 -5.44 -8.74
CA THR A 25 30.86 -4.89 -8.10
C THR A 25 30.50 -4.10 -6.85
N GLU A 26 31.47 -3.92 -5.95
CA GLU A 26 31.26 -3.10 -4.75
C GLU A 26 30.84 -1.66 -5.09
N GLU A 27 31.35 -1.08 -6.18
CA GLU A 27 30.98 0.27 -6.61
C GLU A 27 29.54 0.35 -7.14
N GLU A 28 29.12 -0.61 -7.97
CA GLU A 28 27.71 -0.72 -8.40
C GLU A 28 26.78 -0.94 -7.20
N ALA A 29 27.19 -1.75 -6.24
CA ALA A 29 26.44 -1.98 -5.01
C ALA A 29 26.35 -0.70 -4.17
N LYS A 30 27.42 0.09 -4.07
CA LYS A 30 27.41 1.39 -3.38
C LYS A 30 26.45 2.38 -4.03
N VAL A 31 26.47 2.49 -5.36
CA VAL A 31 25.55 3.35 -6.12
C VAL A 31 24.11 2.93 -5.83
N PHE A 32 23.82 1.64 -5.99
CA PHE A 32 22.49 1.10 -5.73
C PHE A 32 22.01 1.38 -4.29
N LEU A 33 22.87 1.18 -3.29
CA LEU A 33 22.52 1.43 -1.90
C LEU A 33 22.33 2.92 -1.57
N LYS A 34 23.04 3.83 -2.26
CA LYS A 34 22.86 5.28 -2.12
C LYS A 34 21.52 5.73 -2.69
N GLU A 35 21.17 5.25 -3.88
CA GLU A 35 19.92 5.62 -4.56
C GLU A 35 18.70 5.00 -3.89
N THR A 36 18.83 3.78 -3.39
CA THR A 36 17.71 3.02 -2.83
C THR A 36 17.50 3.32 -1.34
N MET A 37 18.51 3.85 -0.63
CA MET A 37 18.63 4.17 0.82
C MET A 37 18.11 3.12 1.84
N TYR A 38 17.47 2.05 1.39
CA TYR A 38 16.71 1.10 2.18
C TYR A 38 17.42 -0.27 2.23
N TYR A 39 18.69 -0.26 2.64
CA TYR A 39 19.53 -1.46 2.81
C TYR A 39 18.80 -2.57 3.58
N PHE A 40 17.95 -2.22 4.55
CA PHE A 40 17.23 -3.19 5.36
C PHE A 40 16.32 -4.12 4.54
N LYS A 41 15.67 -3.62 3.48
CA LYS A 41 14.85 -4.46 2.59
C LYS A 41 15.72 -5.42 1.80
N VAL A 42 16.77 -4.91 1.16
CA VAL A 42 17.73 -5.71 0.37
C VAL A 42 18.35 -6.80 1.25
N ALA A 43 18.75 -6.44 2.47
CA ALA A 43 19.35 -7.36 3.42
C ALA A 43 18.36 -8.33 4.06
N ALA A 44 17.04 -8.20 3.87
CA ALA A 44 16.08 -9.19 4.33
C ALA A 44 16.13 -10.45 3.46
N TYR A 45 16.33 -10.28 2.14
CA TYR A 45 16.36 -11.39 1.17
C TYR A 45 17.50 -12.39 1.40
N ARG A 46 18.56 -12.00 2.11
CA ARG A 46 19.63 -12.94 2.50
C ARG A 46 19.12 -14.11 3.35
N GLN A 47 17.97 -13.96 4.03
CA GLN A 47 17.36 -15.04 4.82
C GLN A 47 16.92 -16.23 3.95
N LEU A 48 16.72 -16.00 2.64
CA LEU A 48 16.39 -17.04 1.66
C LEU A 48 17.60 -17.91 1.30
N TYR A 49 18.80 -17.54 1.73
CA TYR A 49 20.03 -18.24 1.40
C TYR A 49 20.59 -19.00 2.61
N PRO A 50 21.08 -20.24 2.40
CA PRO A 50 21.65 -21.03 3.47
C PRO A 50 22.97 -20.43 3.98
N LYS A 51 23.29 -20.73 5.23
CA LYS A 51 24.58 -20.40 5.86
C LYS A 51 25.44 -21.64 5.99
N ILE A 52 26.75 -21.44 5.96
CA ILE A 52 27.75 -22.49 6.21
C ILE A 52 27.65 -22.95 7.67
N LEU A 53 27.49 -24.25 7.88
CA LEU A 53 27.25 -24.84 9.20
C LEU A 53 28.54 -25.19 9.97
N GLU A 54 29.63 -25.46 9.25
CA GLU A 54 30.87 -25.99 9.82
C GLU A 54 32.14 -25.36 9.20
N GLY A 55 33.26 -25.49 9.91
CA GLY A 55 34.58 -24.97 9.50
C GLY A 55 34.81 -23.48 9.78
N ASN A 56 35.93 -22.96 9.27
CA ASN A 56 36.41 -21.60 9.56
C ASN A 56 35.49 -20.47 9.08
N ARG A 57 34.56 -20.76 8.16
CA ARG A 57 33.57 -19.81 7.62
C ARG A 57 32.17 -20.02 8.18
N LYS A 58 32.02 -20.77 9.27
CA LYS A 58 30.74 -21.02 9.94
C LYS A 58 29.97 -19.72 10.18
N GLY A 59 28.69 -19.70 9.79
CA GLY A 59 27.79 -18.55 9.93
C GLY A 59 27.81 -17.55 8.76
N GLN A 60 28.72 -17.67 7.80
CA GLN A 60 28.69 -16.91 6.55
C GLN A 60 27.66 -17.51 5.57
N TYR A 61 27.15 -16.70 4.64
CA TYR A 61 26.25 -17.15 3.59
C TYR A 61 26.98 -18.03 2.58
N GLN A 62 26.29 -19.06 2.10
CA GLN A 62 26.80 -19.96 1.07
C GLN A 62 26.31 -19.48 -0.31
N LYS A 63 27.24 -19.29 -1.25
CA LYS A 63 26.95 -18.93 -2.67
C LYS A 63 26.00 -17.73 -2.83
N LEU A 64 26.12 -16.73 -1.97
CA LEU A 64 25.31 -15.52 -2.05
C LEU A 64 26.11 -14.38 -2.66
N ASP A 65 25.65 -13.86 -3.79
CA ASP A 65 26.15 -12.62 -4.40
C ASP A 65 25.18 -11.46 -4.17
N PHE A 66 25.71 -10.24 -4.05
CA PHE A 66 24.91 -9.03 -3.93
C PHE A 66 23.98 -8.82 -5.13
N ALA A 67 24.40 -9.22 -6.34
CA ALA A 67 23.56 -9.18 -7.55
C ALA A 67 22.23 -9.90 -7.35
N TYR A 68 22.21 -11.03 -6.64
CA TYR A 68 20.97 -11.77 -6.39
C TYR A 68 20.03 -11.02 -5.45
N LEU A 69 20.58 -10.37 -4.42
CA LEU A 69 19.78 -9.56 -3.49
C LEU A 69 19.19 -8.33 -4.19
N LYS A 70 19.97 -7.70 -5.07
CA LYS A 70 19.53 -6.60 -5.92
C LYS A 70 18.40 -7.04 -6.84
N GLU A 71 18.53 -8.20 -7.48
CA GLU A 71 17.51 -8.71 -8.40
C GLU A 71 16.20 -9.07 -7.69
N LEU A 72 16.27 -9.75 -6.54
CA LEU A 72 15.09 -10.04 -5.72
C LEU A 72 14.38 -8.76 -5.27
N TYR A 73 15.12 -7.72 -4.91
CA TYR A 73 14.55 -6.42 -4.57
C TYR A 73 13.81 -5.79 -5.77
N ASN A 74 14.40 -5.85 -6.97
CA ASN A 74 13.79 -5.32 -8.18
C ASN A 74 12.51 -6.09 -8.57
N ILE A 75 12.53 -7.42 -8.47
CA ILE A 75 11.36 -8.26 -8.73
C ILE A 75 10.23 -7.92 -7.75
N ASP A 76 10.52 -7.84 -6.44
CA ASP A 76 9.55 -7.42 -5.42
C ASP A 76 8.98 -6.02 -5.72
N ALA A 77 9.82 -5.07 -6.11
CA ALA A 77 9.37 -3.74 -6.49
C ALA A 77 8.48 -3.74 -7.73
N SER A 78 8.82 -4.53 -8.74
CA SER A 78 8.03 -4.68 -9.96
C SER A 78 6.65 -5.26 -9.67
N ILE A 79 6.59 -6.37 -8.90
CA ILE A 79 5.34 -7.00 -8.50
C ILE A 79 4.48 -6.03 -7.69
N ARG A 80 5.08 -5.32 -6.72
CA ARG A 80 4.36 -4.34 -5.90
C ARG A 80 3.77 -3.21 -6.76
N ASN A 81 4.51 -2.72 -7.75
CA ASN A 81 4.01 -1.68 -8.65
C ASN A 81 2.86 -2.21 -9.51
N MET A 82 3.00 -3.42 -10.06
CA MET A 82 1.93 -4.07 -10.82
C MET A 82 0.65 -4.26 -9.99
N ILE A 83 0.77 -4.74 -8.74
CA ILE A 83 -0.38 -4.88 -7.83
C ILE A 83 -0.99 -3.51 -7.52
N ARG A 84 -0.17 -2.47 -7.31
CA ARG A 84 -0.66 -1.11 -7.07
C ARG A 84 -1.48 -0.59 -8.25
N ASP A 85 -1.00 -0.78 -9.47
CA ASP A 85 -1.70 -0.33 -10.68
C ASP A 85 -3.05 -1.07 -10.81
N MET A 86 -3.07 -2.38 -10.59
CA MET A 86 -4.32 -3.16 -10.54
C MET A 86 -5.29 -2.67 -9.46
N CYS A 87 -4.80 -2.32 -8.27
CA CYS A 87 -5.64 -1.78 -7.20
C CYS A 87 -6.26 -0.43 -7.59
N LEU A 88 -5.51 0.45 -8.28
CA LEU A 88 -6.03 1.73 -8.77
C LEU A 88 -7.14 1.54 -9.82
N ASP A 89 -6.97 0.56 -10.72
CA ASP A 89 -7.99 0.21 -11.71
C ASP A 89 -9.25 -0.34 -11.04
N ILE A 90 -9.10 -1.26 -10.07
CA ILE A 90 -10.21 -1.82 -9.30
C ILE A 90 -10.93 -0.72 -8.51
N GLU A 91 -10.19 0.16 -7.83
CA GLU A 91 -10.76 1.29 -7.10
C GLU A 91 -11.60 2.17 -8.02
N THR A 92 -11.08 2.50 -9.20
CA THR A 92 -11.79 3.30 -10.21
C THR A 92 -13.08 2.62 -10.66
N GLN A 93 -13.04 1.31 -10.95
CA GLN A 93 -14.23 0.55 -11.34
C GLN A 93 -15.29 0.52 -10.24
N ILE A 94 -14.88 0.36 -8.98
CA ILE A 94 -15.80 0.39 -7.82
C ILE A 94 -16.45 1.77 -7.70
N LYS A 95 -15.68 2.86 -7.83
CA LYS A 95 -16.23 4.23 -7.81
C LYS A 95 -17.30 4.42 -8.90
N VAL A 96 -16.98 4.02 -10.13
CA VAL A 96 -17.92 4.12 -11.26
C VAL A 96 -19.19 3.32 -10.97
N LYS A 97 -19.06 2.09 -10.47
CA LYS A 97 -20.23 1.25 -10.15
C LYS A 97 -21.08 1.84 -9.04
N LEU A 98 -20.47 2.28 -7.94
CA LEU A 98 -21.17 2.95 -6.82
C LEU A 98 -21.92 4.21 -7.28
N ILE A 99 -21.28 5.06 -8.09
CA ILE A 99 -21.90 6.27 -8.64
C ILE A 99 -23.07 5.91 -9.55
N ASN A 100 -22.91 4.94 -10.45
CA ASN A 100 -23.96 4.53 -11.37
C ASN A 100 -25.16 3.93 -10.63
N SER A 101 -24.94 3.02 -9.68
CA SER A 101 -26.01 2.46 -8.84
C SER A 101 -26.72 3.56 -8.05
N THR A 102 -25.98 4.51 -7.47
CA THR A 102 -26.60 5.64 -6.76
C THR A 102 -27.42 6.52 -7.71
N THR A 103 -26.95 6.75 -8.95
CA THR A 103 -27.65 7.58 -9.94
C THR A 103 -28.93 6.91 -10.47
N GLN A 104 -28.94 5.57 -10.54
CA GLN A 104 -30.09 4.79 -11.01
C GLN A 104 -31.12 4.51 -9.91
N ASN A 105 -30.77 4.76 -8.64
CA ASN A 105 -31.65 4.54 -7.51
C ASN A 105 -32.56 5.76 -7.28
N GLU A 106 -33.86 5.60 -7.56
CA GLU A 106 -34.85 6.67 -7.41
C GLU A 106 -35.01 7.18 -5.96
N ASN A 107 -34.53 6.42 -4.96
CA ASN A 107 -34.59 6.81 -3.55
C ASN A 107 -33.36 7.59 -3.07
N GLU A 108 -32.37 7.82 -3.93
CA GLU A 108 -31.14 8.52 -3.59
C GLU A 108 -31.00 9.84 -4.36
N ASP A 109 -30.56 10.88 -3.66
CA ASP A 109 -30.21 12.19 -4.23
C ASP A 109 -28.68 12.38 -4.31
N GLY A 110 -27.92 11.35 -3.93
CA GLY A 110 -26.46 11.35 -3.85
C GLY A 110 -25.88 12.04 -2.63
N TYR A 111 -26.69 12.67 -1.78
CA TYR A 111 -26.28 13.26 -0.50
C TYR A 111 -26.76 12.43 0.69
N SER A 112 -27.94 11.83 0.56
CA SER A 112 -28.62 11.06 1.60
C SER A 112 -27.80 9.85 2.02
N LEU A 113 -27.26 9.08 1.06
CA LEU A 113 -26.31 8.00 1.32
C LEU A 113 -25.16 8.44 2.24
N VAL A 114 -24.47 9.52 1.88
CA VAL A 114 -23.28 10.01 2.60
C VAL A 114 -23.67 10.47 3.99
N LYS A 115 -24.75 11.24 4.12
CA LYS A 115 -25.24 11.73 5.40
C LYS A 115 -25.62 10.57 6.33
N ASN A 116 -26.31 9.57 5.80
CA ASN A 116 -26.74 8.41 6.56
C ASN A 116 -25.54 7.56 7.00
N TYR A 117 -24.56 7.32 6.12
CA TYR A 117 -23.32 6.64 6.47
C TYR A 117 -22.53 7.39 7.57
N LEU A 118 -22.34 8.70 7.43
CA LEU A 118 -21.58 9.49 8.40
C LEU A 118 -22.25 9.57 9.78
N THR A 119 -23.58 9.47 9.83
CA THR A 119 -24.33 9.50 11.10
C THR A 119 -24.46 8.14 11.77
N SER A 120 -24.58 7.07 10.98
CA SER A 120 -24.77 5.70 11.49
C SER A 120 -23.46 4.99 11.83
N GLU A 121 -22.49 5.00 10.90
CA GLU A 121 -21.27 4.21 10.96
C GLU A 121 -20.05 5.05 11.40
N ASP A 122 -19.96 6.33 11.02
CA ASP A 122 -18.82 7.20 11.37
C ASP A 122 -19.08 8.11 12.59
N LYS A 123 -19.50 7.50 13.71
CA LYS A 123 -19.92 8.23 14.93
C LYS A 123 -18.88 9.19 15.52
N ASN A 124 -17.60 8.99 15.22
CA ASN A 124 -16.49 9.84 15.68
C ASN A 124 -15.96 10.82 14.62
N PHE A 125 -16.62 10.87 13.46
CA PHE A 125 -16.23 11.66 12.29
C PHE A 125 -14.79 11.40 11.85
N HIS A 126 -14.33 10.15 11.95
CA HIS A 126 -12.99 9.74 11.54
C HIS A 126 -12.78 9.98 10.05
N THR A 127 -13.79 9.74 9.21
CA THR A 127 -13.73 10.01 7.76
C THR A 127 -13.51 11.49 7.51
N LEU A 128 -14.28 12.36 8.15
CA LEU A 128 -14.14 13.82 7.99
C LEU A 128 -12.81 14.33 8.51
N LYS A 129 -12.32 13.81 9.65
CA LYS A 129 -11.00 14.14 10.19
C LYS A 129 -9.89 13.71 9.23
N ASN A 130 -9.97 12.51 8.68
CA ASN A 130 -9.01 12.01 7.70
C ASN A 130 -9.00 12.89 6.45
N ILE A 131 -10.17 13.25 5.91
CA ILE A 131 -10.28 14.16 4.75
C ILE A 131 -9.63 15.52 5.04
N GLN A 132 -9.81 16.08 6.25
CA GLN A 132 -9.19 17.35 6.62
C GLN A 132 -7.67 17.25 6.83
N GLN A 133 -7.18 16.10 7.29
CA GLN A 133 -5.74 15.84 7.48
C GLN A 133 -5.03 15.57 6.16
N HIS A 134 -5.70 14.89 5.22
CA HIS A 134 -5.22 14.63 3.87
C HIS A 134 -5.35 15.87 2.97
N LYS A 135 -4.43 16.84 3.15
CA LYS A 135 -4.26 17.98 2.23
C LYS A 135 -3.48 17.59 0.97
N SER A 136 -3.85 16.48 0.32
CA SER A 136 -3.24 16.03 -0.93
C SER A 136 -3.68 16.94 -2.08
N GLY A 137 -2.76 17.76 -2.59
CA GLY A 137 -2.96 18.54 -3.83
C GLY A 137 -3.90 19.76 -3.72
N GLU A 138 -3.85 20.63 -4.73
CA GLU A 138 -4.75 21.79 -4.85
C GLU A 138 -6.19 21.39 -5.20
N TYR A 139 -6.35 20.35 -6.01
CA TYR A 139 -7.65 19.80 -6.41
C TYR A 139 -8.51 19.37 -5.21
N CYS A 140 -8.01 18.47 -4.35
CA CYS A 140 -8.78 17.99 -3.19
C CYS A 140 -9.07 19.12 -2.20
N ARG A 141 -8.14 20.08 -2.03
CA ARG A 141 -8.37 21.28 -1.20
C ARG A 141 -9.57 22.10 -1.70
N ASN A 142 -9.72 22.25 -3.01
CA ASN A 142 -10.84 22.99 -3.58
C ASN A 142 -12.17 22.26 -3.40
N LEU A 143 -12.19 20.93 -3.53
CA LEU A 143 -13.36 20.11 -3.25
C LEU A 143 -13.78 20.19 -1.77
N ILE A 144 -12.82 20.06 -0.84
CA ILE A 144 -13.08 20.15 0.60
C ILE A 144 -13.69 21.52 0.93
N LYS A 145 -13.09 22.62 0.44
CA LYS A 145 -13.62 23.97 0.68
C LYS A 145 -15.05 24.16 0.17
N LYS A 146 -15.40 23.54 -0.95
CA LYS A 146 -16.71 23.72 -1.60
C LYS A 146 -17.82 22.91 -0.95
N TYR A 147 -17.53 21.68 -0.51
CA TYR A 147 -18.56 20.71 -0.12
C TYR A 147 -18.55 20.36 1.37
N TYR A 148 -17.56 20.78 2.15
CA TYR A 148 -17.54 20.48 3.59
C TYR A 148 -18.70 21.20 4.33
N PRO A 149 -19.41 20.53 5.26
CA PRO A 149 -19.28 19.11 5.67
C PRO A 149 -20.19 18.14 4.91
N PHE A 150 -21.04 18.64 3.99
CA PHE A 150 -22.05 17.85 3.29
C PHE A 150 -21.60 17.46 1.87
N PHE A 151 -20.88 16.35 1.80
CA PHE A 151 -20.35 15.85 0.53
C PHE A 151 -21.39 15.01 -0.21
N PRO A 152 -21.61 15.25 -1.52
CA PRO A 152 -22.26 14.25 -2.35
C PRO A 152 -21.31 13.07 -2.63
N ILE A 153 -21.87 11.91 -2.95
CA ILE A 153 -21.09 10.67 -3.10
C ILE A 153 -19.99 10.79 -4.15
N TRP A 154 -20.26 11.41 -5.30
CA TRP A 154 -19.27 11.57 -6.39
C TRP A 154 -18.11 12.50 -6.04
N VAL A 155 -18.26 13.36 -5.03
CA VAL A 155 -17.15 14.17 -4.49
C VAL A 155 -16.45 13.40 -3.38
N LEU A 156 -17.21 12.72 -2.52
CA LEU A 156 -16.64 12.02 -1.37
C LEU A 156 -15.65 10.92 -1.82
N VAL A 157 -15.98 10.17 -2.87
CA VAL A 157 -15.12 9.08 -3.38
C VAL A 157 -13.76 9.56 -3.91
N GLU A 158 -13.61 10.85 -4.22
CA GLU A 158 -12.34 11.46 -4.62
C GLU A 158 -11.45 11.85 -3.42
N LEU A 159 -12.04 11.90 -2.22
CA LEU A 159 -11.40 12.44 -1.01
C LEU A 159 -11.06 11.35 0.02
N ILE A 160 -11.62 10.15 -0.14
CA ILE A 160 -11.49 9.05 0.81
C ILE A 160 -10.46 8.03 0.35
N SER A 161 -9.96 7.22 1.30
CA SER A 161 -9.09 6.10 0.99
C SER A 161 -9.87 4.93 0.38
N PHE A 162 -9.16 4.01 -0.25
CA PHE A 162 -9.76 2.78 -0.78
C PHE A 162 -10.50 1.97 0.29
N GLY A 163 -9.96 1.90 1.52
CA GLY A 163 -10.65 1.21 2.63
C GLY A 163 -11.99 1.83 2.99
N THR A 164 -12.07 3.16 3.09
CA THR A 164 -13.34 3.86 3.35
C THR A 164 -14.33 3.70 2.20
N LEU A 165 -13.87 3.66 0.95
CA LEU A 165 -14.72 3.37 -0.20
C LEU A 165 -15.43 2.02 -0.06
N LEU A 166 -14.71 0.99 0.38
CA LEU A 166 -15.29 -0.34 0.60
C LEU A 166 -16.35 -0.34 1.71
N HIS A 167 -16.12 0.39 2.80
CA HIS A 167 -17.12 0.54 3.87
C HIS A 167 -18.40 1.22 3.38
N ILE A 168 -18.29 2.26 2.56
CA ILE A 168 -19.46 2.93 1.97
C ILE A 168 -20.18 2.01 0.99
N CYS A 169 -19.45 1.24 0.18
CA CYS A 169 -20.06 0.24 -0.70
C CYS A 169 -20.86 -0.77 0.12
N GLN A 170 -20.27 -1.35 1.17
CA GLN A 170 -20.96 -2.30 2.05
C GLN A 170 -22.24 -1.68 2.65
N TYR A 171 -22.15 -0.43 3.14
CA TYR A 171 -23.31 0.28 3.66
C TYR A 171 -24.41 0.46 2.62
N TYR A 172 -24.05 0.79 1.38
CA TYR A 172 -24.99 0.89 0.26
C TYR A 172 -25.66 -0.46 -0.01
N GLU A 173 -24.90 -1.56 -0.10
CA GLU A 173 -25.45 -2.90 -0.34
C GLU A 173 -26.42 -3.32 0.77
N ASP A 174 -26.09 -3.01 2.02
CA ASP A 174 -26.94 -3.36 3.16
C ASP A 174 -28.23 -2.53 3.18
N SER A 175 -28.16 -1.27 2.76
CA SER A 175 -29.29 -0.34 2.70
C SER A 175 -30.25 -0.65 1.54
N TYR A 176 -29.70 -0.97 0.36
CA TYR A 176 -30.48 -1.09 -0.88
C TYR A 176 -30.62 -2.52 -1.41
N LYS A 177 -29.96 -3.49 -0.78
CA LYS A 177 -29.93 -4.91 -1.22
C LYS A 177 -29.46 -5.10 -2.66
N GLU A 178 -28.69 -4.14 -3.19
CA GLU A 178 -28.05 -4.18 -4.49
C GLU A 178 -26.54 -4.42 -4.32
N GLU A 179 -25.96 -5.31 -5.12
CA GLU A 179 -24.56 -5.70 -4.99
C GLU A 179 -23.63 -4.83 -5.84
N ILE A 180 -22.72 -4.11 -5.18
CA ILE A 180 -21.68 -3.29 -5.81
C ILE A 180 -20.40 -4.12 -5.97
N ILE A 181 -19.94 -4.77 -4.91
CA ILE A 181 -18.72 -5.55 -4.91
C ILE A 181 -19.10 -7.03 -5.06
N PRO A 182 -18.65 -7.73 -6.12
CA PRO A 182 -18.95 -9.14 -6.29
C PRO A 182 -18.50 -9.94 -5.06
N LYS A 183 -19.42 -10.67 -4.45
CA LYS A 183 -19.20 -11.58 -3.32
C LYS A 183 -18.50 -12.85 -3.78
N ASN A 184 -17.35 -12.70 -4.43
CA ASN A 184 -16.43 -13.81 -4.62
C ASN A 184 -15.76 -14.11 -3.27
N LYS A 185 -15.75 -15.38 -2.86
CA LYS A 185 -15.21 -15.88 -1.58
C LYS A 185 -13.82 -15.30 -1.22
N PHE A 186 -13.01 -14.94 -2.22
CA PHE A 186 -11.70 -14.33 -2.04
C PHE A 186 -11.69 -12.95 -1.36
N ILE A 187 -12.74 -12.13 -1.51
CA ILE A 187 -12.81 -10.80 -0.87
C ILE A 187 -13.38 -10.90 0.56
N ALA A 188 -14.31 -11.83 0.80
CA ALA A 188 -14.90 -12.04 2.13
C ALA A 188 -13.90 -12.54 3.18
N ASP A 189 -12.90 -13.33 2.76
CA ASP A 189 -11.81 -13.80 3.61
C ASP A 189 -10.68 -12.76 3.77
N CYS A 190 -10.62 -11.77 2.87
CA CYS A 190 -9.77 -10.57 2.98
C CYS A 190 -10.39 -9.52 3.92
N LYS A 191 -10.73 -9.91 5.16
CA LYS A 191 -10.78 -8.98 6.29
C LYS A 191 -9.37 -8.45 6.55
N ILE A 192 -8.88 -7.63 5.61
CA ILE A 192 -7.64 -6.88 5.74
C ILE A 192 -7.92 -5.90 6.86
N ASN A 193 -7.29 -6.17 8.00
CA ASN A 193 -7.19 -5.25 9.12
C ASN A 193 -6.40 -4.03 8.63
N LEU A 194 -7.07 -3.07 7.97
CA LEU A 194 -6.49 -1.83 7.45
C LEU A 194 -6.12 -0.83 8.56
N ASN A 195 -6.17 -1.24 9.82
CA ASN A 195 -5.70 -0.44 10.97
C ASN A 195 -4.17 -0.41 11.12
N THR A 196 -3.39 -0.75 10.09
CA THR A 196 -1.92 -0.76 10.21
C THR A 196 -1.19 -0.46 8.90
N LEU A 197 -1.60 0.60 8.20
CA LEU A 197 -0.73 1.33 7.26
C LEU A 197 -0.79 2.83 7.56
#